data_AF-A0A382SF31-F1
#
_entry.id   AF-A0A382SF31-F1
#
_cell.length_a   1.000
_cell.length_b   1.000
_cell.length_c   1.000
_cell.angle_alpha   90.00
_cell.angle_beta   90.00
_cell.angle_gamma   90.00
#
_symmetry.space_group_name_H-M   'P 1'
#
loop_
_entity.id
_entity.type
_entity.pdbx_description
1 polymer ?
#
loop_
_entity_poly.entity_id
_entity_poly.type
_entity_poly.pdbx_seq_one_letter_code
_entity_poly.pdbx_strand_id
1 'polypeptide(L)'
;LSEETLDYTFNLLQGQAYIDHSDEINSVYALVPIITYIYLNRSRKLSETRIKNVVRWFYYSQIRFRYISQLPQKLDKDLGVIAKSDHPFEDLLNLIEEERPLEIKSSEFVGRDVRHPLFSLMRWFFKSKGAVCLGTGIQLRKNMGSKYELEKDHIFAYSVLRDSEYFDMDNRLDYALAQEITNRAILTSTENKSKSNKNADIYLSEVRKLFPNSLELQCIPEDENLWKVENYREFLQARRDLLTENLNNFLNNISIQDEKIITKIDLEKIIQSGEHSYLEFKSTIRWNIEYAKVDKKMEEIILKSISAFSNG
;
A
#
# COMPACT_ATOMS: atom_id res chain seq x y z
N LEU A 1 -18.90 19.33 10.20
CA LEU A 1 -19.06 17.98 9.61
C LEU A 1 -19.56 17.04 10.69
N SER A 2 -20.42 16.06 10.37
CA SER A 2 -20.76 15.01 11.35
C SER A 2 -19.63 13.99 11.41
N GLU A 3 -19.28 13.51 12.60
CA GLU A 3 -18.28 12.44 12.84
C GLU A 3 -18.56 11.21 11.96
N GLU A 4 -19.84 10.80 11.89
CA GLU A 4 -20.31 9.70 11.05
C GLU A 4 -19.97 9.83 9.55
N THR A 5 -19.88 11.05 9.02
CA THR A 5 -19.57 11.28 7.59
C THR A 5 -18.10 11.00 7.33
N LEU A 6 -17.24 11.44 8.23
CA LEU A 6 -15.81 11.20 8.14
C LEU A 6 -15.51 9.72 8.35
N ASP A 7 -16.12 9.10 9.35
CA ASP A 7 -15.97 7.66 9.62
C ASP A 7 -16.38 6.82 8.42
N TYR A 8 -17.54 7.11 7.82
CA TYR A 8 -17.98 6.38 6.62
C TYR A 8 -17.00 6.59 5.46
N THR A 9 -16.52 7.82 5.25
CA THR A 9 -15.56 8.13 4.18
C THR A 9 -14.26 7.34 4.34
N PHE A 10 -13.67 7.39 5.54
CA PHE A 10 -12.39 6.73 5.78
C PHE A 10 -12.52 5.21 5.81
N ASN A 11 -13.61 4.65 6.34
CA ASN A 11 -13.87 3.20 6.26
C ASN A 11 -14.09 2.74 4.82
N LEU A 12 -14.77 3.54 3.98
CA LEU A 12 -14.93 3.25 2.55
C LEU A 12 -13.57 3.23 1.85
N LEU A 13 -12.73 4.25 2.07
CA LEU A 13 -11.41 4.34 1.45
C LEU A 13 -10.44 3.25 1.96
N GLN A 14 -10.47 2.93 3.24
CA GLN A 14 -9.65 1.86 3.80
C GLN A 14 -10.10 0.48 3.28
N GLY A 15 -11.40 0.19 3.36
CA GLY A 15 -11.96 -1.10 3.00
C GLY A 15 -11.95 -1.35 1.49
N GLN A 16 -12.39 -0.37 0.70
CA GLN A 16 -12.65 -0.55 -0.74
C GLN A 16 -11.56 0.05 -1.64
N ALA A 17 -10.81 1.05 -1.15
CA ALA A 17 -9.68 1.64 -1.89
C ALA A 17 -8.30 1.23 -1.35
N TYR A 18 -8.23 0.36 -0.33
CA TYR A 18 -6.98 -0.16 0.24
C TYR A 18 -6.03 0.94 0.77
N ILE A 19 -6.59 2.08 1.16
CA ILE A 19 -5.84 3.22 1.69
C ILE A 19 -5.76 3.10 3.21
N ASP A 20 -4.63 2.64 3.72
CA ASP A 20 -4.47 2.39 5.16
C ASP A 20 -4.04 3.64 5.93
N HIS A 21 -3.39 4.60 5.27
CA HIS A 21 -2.86 5.82 5.90
C HIS A 21 -2.93 7.03 4.96
N SER A 22 -3.07 8.23 5.51
CA SER A 22 -3.09 9.50 4.75
C SER A 22 -1.82 9.74 3.95
N ASP A 23 -0.68 9.24 4.44
CA ASP A 23 0.63 9.42 3.79
C ASP A 23 0.76 8.66 2.45
N GLU A 24 -0.21 7.81 2.12
CA GLU A 24 -0.31 7.18 0.81
C GLU A 24 -1.00 8.08 -0.23
N ILE A 25 -1.70 9.12 0.23
CA ILE A 25 -2.48 10.04 -0.60
C ILE A 25 -1.60 11.20 -1.03
N ASN A 26 -1.47 11.41 -2.34
CA ASN A 26 -0.66 12.50 -2.90
C ASN A 26 -1.37 13.85 -2.74
N SER A 27 -2.68 13.89 -2.97
CA SER A 27 -3.51 15.08 -2.81
C SER A 27 -4.72 14.79 -1.93
N VAL A 28 -4.64 15.20 -0.66
CA VAL A 28 -5.72 15.09 0.32
C VAL A 28 -6.99 15.85 -0.09
N TYR A 29 -6.88 16.82 -1.00
CA TYR A 29 -8.02 17.58 -1.53
C TYR A 29 -9.02 16.71 -2.30
N ALA A 30 -8.60 15.55 -2.82
CA ALA A 30 -9.51 14.59 -3.42
C ALA A 30 -10.51 14.00 -2.41
N LEU A 31 -10.23 14.10 -1.12
CA LEU A 31 -11.19 13.70 -0.08
C LEU A 31 -12.38 14.65 -0.01
N VAL A 32 -12.23 15.92 -0.38
CA VAL A 32 -13.27 16.93 -0.19
C VAL A 32 -14.53 16.64 -1.02
N PRO A 33 -14.47 16.33 -2.33
CA PRO A 33 -15.66 15.93 -3.09
C PRO A 33 -16.33 14.65 -2.56
N ILE A 34 -15.53 13.68 -2.09
CA ILE A 34 -16.03 12.41 -1.54
C ILE A 34 -16.80 12.66 -0.23
N ILE A 35 -16.20 13.44 0.67
CA ILE A 35 -16.81 13.83 1.94
C ILE A 35 -18.11 14.61 1.68
N THR A 36 -18.10 15.57 0.76
CA THR A 36 -19.30 16.34 0.40
C THR A 36 -20.39 15.43 -0.17
N TYR A 37 -20.03 14.50 -1.06
CA TYR A 37 -20.99 13.55 -1.62
C TYR A 37 -21.64 12.69 -0.54
N ILE A 38 -20.85 12.14 0.40
CA ILE A 38 -21.37 11.32 1.51
C ILE A 38 -22.23 12.17 2.44
N TYR A 39 -21.83 13.42 2.71
CA TYR A 39 -22.60 14.35 3.53
C TYR A 39 -23.98 14.65 2.95
N LEU A 40 -24.07 14.86 1.63
CA LEU A 40 -25.34 15.10 0.93
C LEU A 40 -26.22 13.84 0.89
N ASN A 41 -25.62 12.65 0.83
CA ASN A 41 -26.33 11.37 0.88
C ASN A 41 -26.63 10.95 2.34
N ARG A 42 -27.63 11.59 2.96
CA ARG A 42 -27.99 11.39 4.38
C ARG A 42 -28.25 9.93 4.79
N SER A 43 -28.67 9.06 3.88
CA SER A 43 -28.88 7.64 4.16
C SER A 43 -27.57 6.85 4.30
N ARG A 44 -26.45 7.36 3.76
CA ARG A 44 -25.11 6.75 3.72
C ARG A 44 -25.11 5.30 3.20
N LYS A 45 -26.13 4.95 2.42
CA LYS A 45 -26.29 3.66 1.75
C LYS A 45 -25.94 3.85 0.28
N LEU A 46 -24.65 3.87 -0.01
CA LEU A 46 -24.18 3.86 -1.39
C LEU A 46 -24.31 2.43 -1.95
N SER A 47 -24.86 2.31 -3.14
CA SER A 47 -24.83 1.06 -3.91
C SER A 47 -23.39 0.69 -4.27
N GLU A 48 -23.14 -0.59 -4.53
CA GLU A 48 -21.85 -1.11 -5.02
C GLU A 48 -21.30 -0.29 -6.20
N THR A 49 -22.10 -0.03 -7.24
CA THR A 49 -21.69 0.76 -8.41
C THR A 49 -21.21 2.17 -8.05
N ARG A 50 -21.92 2.87 -7.16
CA ARG A 50 -21.53 4.21 -6.68
C ARG A 50 -20.19 4.18 -5.94
N ILE A 51 -19.97 3.16 -5.10
CA ILE A 51 -18.70 2.99 -4.39
C ILE A 51 -17.56 2.74 -5.39
N LYS A 52 -17.76 1.87 -6.41
CA LYS A 52 -16.77 1.65 -7.47
C LYS A 52 -16.40 2.94 -8.18
N ASN A 53 -17.38 3.77 -8.54
CA ASN A 53 -17.13 5.05 -9.20
C ASN A 53 -16.38 6.03 -8.31
N VAL A 54 -16.71 6.12 -7.01
CA VAL A 54 -15.96 6.93 -6.04
C VAL A 54 -14.50 6.49 -5.97
N VAL A 55 -14.24 5.19 -5.81
CA VAL A 55 -12.88 4.64 -5.70
C VAL A 55 -12.10 4.85 -7.00
N ARG A 56 -12.74 4.60 -8.16
CA ARG A 56 -12.15 4.81 -9.48
C ARG A 56 -11.75 6.27 -9.68
N TRP A 57 -12.66 7.19 -9.42
CA TRP A 57 -12.38 8.61 -9.48
C TRP A 57 -11.27 9.03 -8.51
N PHE A 58 -11.28 8.52 -7.28
CA PHE A 58 -10.23 8.79 -6.31
C PHE A 58 -8.86 8.43 -6.89
N TYR A 59 -8.67 7.20 -7.39
CA TYR A 59 -7.40 6.79 -7.96
C TYR A 59 -6.94 7.70 -9.12
N TYR A 60 -7.84 7.99 -10.06
CA TYR A 60 -7.52 8.87 -11.19
C TYR A 60 -7.21 10.31 -10.76
N SER A 61 -7.90 10.83 -9.74
CA SER A 61 -7.61 12.16 -9.18
C SER A 61 -6.16 12.27 -8.68
N GLN A 62 -5.60 11.16 -8.16
CA GLN A 62 -4.22 11.06 -7.71
C GLN A 62 -3.26 10.95 -8.90
N ILE A 63 -3.44 9.94 -9.76
CA ILE A 63 -2.47 9.63 -10.84
C ILE A 63 -2.48 10.61 -12.01
N ARG A 64 -3.52 11.45 -12.13
CA ARG A 64 -3.61 12.53 -13.11
C ARG A 64 -3.40 13.91 -12.49
N PHE A 65 -2.96 13.97 -11.23
CA PHE A 65 -2.61 15.22 -10.55
C PHE A 65 -3.75 16.26 -10.57
N ARG A 66 -5.00 15.83 -10.35
CA ARG A 66 -6.20 16.68 -10.51
C ARG A 66 -6.03 18.05 -9.85
N TYR A 67 -5.53 18.08 -8.62
CA TYR A 67 -5.43 19.27 -7.78
C TYR A 67 -4.05 19.93 -7.71
N ILE A 68 -3.09 19.56 -8.58
CA ILE A 68 -1.74 20.18 -8.54
C ILE A 68 -1.75 21.67 -8.93
N SER A 69 -2.72 22.07 -9.75
CA SER A 69 -2.87 23.44 -10.27
C SER A 69 -4.33 23.85 -10.25
N GLN A 70 -4.61 25.15 -10.07
CA GLN A 70 -5.97 25.71 -10.07
C GLN A 70 -6.89 25.05 -9.04
N LEU A 71 -6.32 24.71 -7.87
CA LEU A 71 -7.03 23.98 -6.82
C LEU A 71 -8.38 24.61 -6.45
N PRO A 72 -8.49 25.93 -6.19
CA PRO A 72 -9.78 26.53 -5.85
C PRO A 72 -10.83 26.34 -6.95
N GLN A 73 -10.48 26.63 -8.21
CA GLN A 73 -11.39 26.54 -9.35
C GLN A 73 -11.82 25.10 -9.62
N LYS A 74 -10.88 24.15 -9.57
CA LYS A 74 -11.17 22.73 -9.77
C LYS A 74 -12.05 22.21 -8.64
N LEU A 75 -11.77 22.58 -7.39
CA LEU A 75 -12.57 22.14 -6.26
C LEU A 75 -14.00 22.72 -6.31
N ASP A 76 -14.16 24.00 -6.63
CA ASP A 76 -15.48 24.61 -6.81
C ASP A 76 -16.28 23.95 -7.94
N LYS A 77 -15.62 23.66 -9.07
CA LYS A 77 -16.23 22.93 -10.20
C LYS A 77 -16.66 21.54 -9.75
N ASP A 78 -15.77 20.80 -9.09
CA ASP A 78 -16.03 19.42 -8.66
C ASP A 78 -17.17 19.35 -7.63
N LEU A 79 -17.22 20.29 -6.67
CA LEU A 79 -18.32 20.42 -5.72
C LEU A 79 -19.64 20.79 -6.41
N GLY A 80 -19.58 21.63 -7.44
CA GLY A 80 -20.74 21.95 -8.28
C GLY A 80 -21.32 20.74 -9.01
N VAL A 81 -20.46 19.84 -9.51
CA VAL A 81 -20.88 18.57 -10.12
C VAL A 81 -21.51 17.66 -9.06
N ILE A 82 -20.87 17.50 -7.90
CA ILE A 82 -21.38 16.69 -6.79
C ILE A 82 -22.77 17.13 -6.32
N ALA A 83 -23.04 18.44 -6.33
CA ALA A 83 -24.32 18.98 -5.89
C ALA A 83 -25.47 18.83 -6.91
N LYS A 84 -25.16 18.64 -8.20
CA LYS A 84 -26.15 18.74 -9.30
C LYS A 84 -26.36 17.46 -10.10
N SER A 85 -25.34 16.60 -10.17
CA SER A 85 -25.36 15.39 -11.00
C SER A 85 -25.94 14.20 -10.25
N ASP A 86 -26.69 13.36 -10.96
CA ASP A 86 -27.14 12.04 -10.48
C ASP A 86 -25.99 11.01 -10.45
N HIS A 87 -24.96 11.22 -11.28
CA HIS A 87 -23.80 10.34 -11.49
C HIS A 87 -22.47 11.11 -11.32
N PRO A 88 -22.25 11.79 -10.19
CA PRO A 88 -21.22 12.82 -10.11
C PRO A 88 -19.81 12.29 -10.33
N PHE A 89 -19.47 11.09 -9.85
CA PHE A 89 -18.11 10.55 -10.04
C PHE A 89 -17.83 10.04 -11.45
N GLU A 90 -18.85 9.75 -12.25
CA GLU A 90 -18.67 9.47 -13.68
C GLU A 90 -18.39 10.77 -14.43
N ASP A 91 -19.17 11.82 -14.15
CA ASP A 91 -18.94 13.15 -14.71
C ASP A 91 -17.57 13.71 -14.32
N LEU A 92 -17.17 13.57 -13.05
CA LEU A 92 -15.85 14.00 -12.60
C LEU A 92 -14.71 13.18 -13.23
N LEU A 93 -14.94 11.91 -13.56
CA LEU A 93 -13.97 11.10 -14.31
C LEU A 93 -13.83 11.62 -15.74
N ASN A 94 -14.94 11.94 -16.41
CA ASN A 94 -14.92 12.52 -17.75
C ASN A 94 -14.15 13.84 -17.77
N LEU A 95 -14.29 14.69 -16.74
CA LEU A 95 -13.50 15.93 -16.61
C LEU A 95 -11.99 15.67 -16.50
N ILE A 96 -11.57 14.56 -15.87
CA ILE A 96 -10.15 14.18 -15.82
C ILE A 96 -9.70 13.70 -17.20
N GLU A 97 -10.51 12.88 -17.85
CA GLU A 97 -10.22 12.30 -19.18
C GLU A 97 -10.06 13.37 -20.26
N GLU A 98 -10.87 14.44 -20.21
CA GLU A 98 -10.76 15.62 -21.08
C GLU A 98 -9.41 16.33 -20.95
N GLU A 99 -8.82 16.36 -19.75
CA GLU A 99 -7.52 16.98 -19.50
C GLU A 99 -6.35 16.05 -19.85
N ARG A 100 -6.48 14.75 -19.57
CA ARG A 100 -5.44 13.75 -19.81
C ARG A 100 -6.06 12.35 -19.92
N PRO A 101 -5.63 11.53 -20.89
CA PRO A 101 -6.11 10.15 -21.03
C PRO A 101 -6.03 9.34 -19.73
N LEU A 102 -7.08 8.56 -19.47
CA LEU A 102 -7.13 7.70 -18.29
C LEU A 102 -6.13 6.55 -18.40
N GLU A 103 -6.00 5.94 -19.58
CA GLU A 103 -5.06 4.84 -19.84
C GLU A 103 -3.64 5.16 -19.34
N ILE A 104 -3.10 4.29 -18.49
CA ILE A 104 -1.70 4.34 -18.07
C ILE A 104 -0.83 3.73 -19.17
N LYS A 105 0.27 4.39 -19.52
CA LYS A 105 1.26 3.87 -20.49
C LYS A 105 2.55 3.46 -19.81
N SER A 106 3.24 2.43 -20.32
CA SER A 106 4.55 1.99 -19.83
C SER A 106 5.59 3.13 -19.78
N SER A 107 5.52 4.06 -20.73
CA SER A 107 6.39 5.25 -20.77
C SER A 107 6.21 6.19 -19.58
N GLU A 108 5.08 6.15 -18.88
CA GLU A 108 4.83 7.00 -17.70
C GLU A 108 5.68 6.61 -16.49
N PHE A 109 6.21 5.38 -16.45
CA PHE A 109 7.06 4.88 -15.38
C PHE A 109 8.53 5.29 -15.52
N VAL A 110 8.98 5.59 -16.74
CA VAL A 110 10.40 5.79 -17.07
C VAL A 110 11.03 6.87 -16.18
N GLY A 111 12.02 6.48 -15.38
CA GLY A 111 12.78 7.36 -14.49
C GLY A 111 11.95 8.02 -13.37
N ARG A 112 10.75 7.51 -13.07
CA ARG A 112 9.91 8.05 -11.99
C ARG A 112 10.28 7.42 -10.66
N ASP A 113 10.56 8.25 -9.66
CA ASP A 113 10.83 7.79 -8.29
C ASP A 113 9.55 7.59 -7.45
N VAL A 114 9.73 7.12 -6.21
CA VAL A 114 8.67 6.77 -5.25
C VAL A 114 7.73 7.92 -4.85
N ARG A 115 8.02 9.16 -5.24
CA ARG A 115 7.13 10.33 -5.03
C ARG A 115 6.07 10.43 -6.13
N HIS A 116 6.22 9.68 -7.22
CA HIS A 116 5.23 9.70 -8.29
C HIS A 116 3.95 8.96 -7.85
N PRO A 117 2.74 9.48 -8.15
CA PRO A 117 1.47 8.86 -7.72
C PRO A 117 1.24 7.43 -8.20
N LEU A 118 1.87 7.02 -9.31
CA LEU A 118 1.85 5.63 -9.76
C LEU A 118 2.39 4.66 -8.69
N PHE A 119 3.32 5.12 -7.83
CA PHE A 119 3.79 4.31 -6.72
C PHE A 119 2.68 4.03 -5.69
N SER A 120 1.87 5.05 -5.34
CA SER A 120 0.71 4.84 -4.45
C SER A 120 -0.30 3.88 -5.07
N LEU A 121 -0.58 4.03 -6.37
CA LEU A 121 -1.48 3.13 -7.08
C LEU A 121 -0.97 1.68 -7.09
N MET A 122 0.33 1.47 -7.34
CA MET A 122 0.95 0.14 -7.23
C MET A 122 0.73 -0.47 -5.83
N ARG A 123 0.90 0.32 -4.77
CA ARG A 123 0.66 -0.15 -3.38
C ARG A 123 -0.78 -0.59 -3.18
N TRP A 124 -1.76 0.23 -3.56
CA TRP A 124 -3.18 -0.09 -3.40
C TRP A 124 -3.58 -1.33 -4.20
N PHE A 125 -3.06 -1.45 -5.42
CA PHE A 125 -3.26 -2.61 -6.27
C PHE A 125 -2.68 -3.90 -5.65
N PHE A 126 -1.42 -3.88 -5.19
CA PHE A 126 -0.81 -5.05 -4.56
C PHE A 126 -1.57 -5.45 -3.29
N LYS A 127 -2.04 -4.49 -2.49
CA LYS A 127 -2.93 -4.75 -1.35
C LYS A 127 -4.24 -5.42 -1.80
N SER A 128 -4.84 -5.00 -2.91
CA SER A 128 -6.07 -5.61 -3.43
C SER A 128 -5.89 -7.06 -3.91
N LYS A 129 -4.68 -7.42 -4.32
CA LYS A 129 -4.32 -8.81 -4.66
C LYS A 129 -3.99 -9.65 -3.43
N GLY A 130 -3.99 -9.08 -2.23
CA GLY A 130 -3.49 -9.77 -1.03
C GLY A 130 -2.00 -10.07 -1.12
N ALA A 131 -1.23 -9.24 -1.83
CA ALA A 131 0.20 -9.42 -1.97
C ALA A 131 0.89 -9.48 -0.60
N VAL A 132 1.99 -10.21 -0.57
CA VAL A 132 2.80 -10.44 0.63
C VAL A 132 4.19 -9.85 0.46
N CYS A 133 4.84 -9.56 1.59
CA CYS A 133 6.26 -9.26 1.62
C CYS A 133 7.06 -10.48 1.13
N LEU A 134 7.98 -10.24 0.19
CA LEU A 134 8.69 -11.28 -0.55
C LEU A 134 9.50 -12.26 0.33
N GLY A 135 10.02 -11.81 1.48
CA GLY A 135 10.85 -12.67 2.36
C GLY A 135 10.17 -13.13 3.65
N THR A 136 9.06 -12.50 4.05
CA THR A 136 8.37 -12.84 5.30
C THR A 136 6.99 -13.47 5.09
N GLY A 137 6.41 -13.34 3.89
CA GLY A 137 5.05 -13.82 3.61
C GLY A 137 3.95 -13.03 4.31
N ILE A 138 4.29 -11.95 5.01
CA ILE A 138 3.33 -11.11 5.71
C ILE A 138 2.54 -10.30 4.69
N GLN A 139 1.21 -10.28 4.82
CA GLN A 139 0.35 -9.48 3.94
C GLN A 139 0.70 -8.00 4.02
N LEU A 140 0.62 -7.32 2.87
CA LEU A 140 0.86 -5.88 2.78
C LEU A 140 -0.29 -5.05 3.36
N ARG A 141 -1.44 -5.66 3.67
CA ARG A 141 -2.53 -5.04 4.44
C ARG A 141 -2.25 -5.16 5.93
N LYS A 142 -2.48 -4.06 6.65
CA LYS A 142 -2.80 -4.06 8.09
C LYS A 142 -1.73 -4.66 9.02
N ASN A 143 -0.59 -4.00 9.13
CA ASN A 143 0.32 -4.23 10.26
C ASN A 143 0.35 -3.01 11.19
N MET A 144 -0.02 -3.22 12.46
CA MET A 144 0.18 -2.25 13.54
C MET A 144 1.56 -2.49 14.15
N GLY A 145 2.44 -1.48 14.08
CA GLY A 145 3.76 -1.47 14.73
C GLY A 145 4.89 -0.99 13.81
N SER A 146 5.78 -0.13 14.33
CA SER A 146 6.87 0.52 13.56
C SER A 146 7.87 -0.46 12.92
N LYS A 147 7.96 -1.70 13.42
CA LYS A 147 8.78 -2.79 12.84
C LYS A 147 8.18 -3.45 11.58
N TYR A 148 6.95 -3.11 11.20
CA TYR A 148 6.27 -3.63 10.00
C TYR A 148 5.84 -2.52 9.05
N GLU A 149 6.39 -1.31 9.26
CA GLU A 149 6.32 -0.26 8.26
C GLU A 149 6.85 -0.81 6.93
N LEU A 150 6.05 -0.57 5.90
CA LEU A 150 6.35 -1.00 4.55
C LEU A 150 7.51 -0.16 4.03
N GLU A 151 8.66 -0.79 3.82
CA GLU A 151 9.82 -0.17 3.23
C GLU A 151 9.81 -0.35 1.71
N LYS A 152 10.37 0.65 1.03
CA LYS A 152 10.36 0.79 -0.43
C LYS A 152 11.74 0.41 -0.94
N ASP A 153 12.03 -0.87 -0.99
CA ASP A 153 13.37 -1.34 -1.28
C ASP A 153 13.59 -1.59 -2.78
N HIS A 154 14.83 -1.41 -3.23
CA HIS A 154 15.23 -1.66 -4.61
C HIS A 154 15.34 -3.15 -4.90
N ILE A 155 14.68 -3.68 -5.93
CA ILE A 155 14.85 -5.07 -6.37
C ILE A 155 16.31 -5.32 -6.73
N PHE A 156 16.85 -4.50 -7.63
CA PHE A 156 18.28 -4.39 -7.89
C PHE A 156 18.86 -3.32 -6.98
N ALA A 157 19.62 -3.74 -5.96
CA ALA A 157 20.23 -2.84 -5.01
C ALA A 157 21.01 -1.72 -5.70
N TYR A 158 20.87 -0.49 -5.21
CA TYR A 158 21.52 0.68 -5.81
C TYR A 158 23.05 0.54 -5.86
N SER A 159 23.65 -0.04 -4.82
CA SER A 159 25.08 -0.35 -4.74
C SER A 159 25.52 -1.30 -5.85
N VAL A 160 24.75 -2.36 -6.11
CA VAL A 160 25.03 -3.32 -7.19
C VAL A 160 24.98 -2.65 -8.55
N LEU A 161 24.01 -1.76 -8.79
CA LEU A 161 23.93 -0.99 -10.05
C LEU A 161 25.10 -0.01 -10.18
N ARG A 162 25.44 0.74 -9.11
CA ARG A 162 26.52 1.73 -9.10
C ARG A 162 27.90 1.09 -9.32
N ASP A 163 28.13 -0.07 -8.72
CA ASP A 163 29.42 -0.76 -8.77
C ASP A 163 29.53 -1.68 -10.01
N SER A 164 28.52 -1.69 -10.88
CA SER A 164 28.52 -2.43 -12.14
C SER A 164 29.19 -1.66 -13.28
N GLU A 165 29.61 -2.38 -14.32
CA GLU A 165 30.14 -1.77 -15.56
C GLU A 165 29.04 -1.26 -16.52
N TYR A 166 27.76 -1.50 -16.20
CA TYR A 166 26.62 -1.23 -17.09
C TYR A 166 25.96 0.13 -16.87
N PHE A 167 26.20 0.77 -15.72
CA PHE A 167 25.54 2.02 -15.32
C PHE A 167 26.53 3.02 -14.76
N ASP A 168 26.34 4.28 -15.13
CA ASP A 168 27.08 5.41 -14.58
C ASP A 168 26.14 6.26 -13.71
N MET A 169 26.37 6.30 -12.40
CA MET A 169 25.50 7.07 -11.49
C MET A 169 25.69 8.60 -11.60
N ASP A 170 26.76 9.06 -12.25
CA ASP A 170 26.91 10.48 -12.61
C ASP A 170 26.05 10.84 -13.84
N ASN A 171 25.65 9.83 -14.64
CA ASN A 171 24.68 10.00 -15.70
C ASN A 171 23.26 10.11 -15.13
N ARG A 172 22.62 11.26 -15.38
CA ARG A 172 21.27 11.55 -14.89
C ARG A 172 20.21 10.53 -15.31
N LEU A 173 20.31 9.95 -16.51
CA LEU A 173 19.35 8.96 -17.00
C LEU A 173 19.51 7.63 -16.26
N ASP A 174 20.73 7.17 -16.09
CA ASP A 174 21.03 5.92 -15.39
C ASP A 174 20.69 6.01 -13.91
N TYR A 175 21.02 7.15 -13.28
CA TYR A 175 20.56 7.44 -11.92
C TYR A 175 19.03 7.41 -11.81
N ALA A 176 18.31 8.02 -12.76
CA ALA A 176 16.85 8.01 -12.75
C ALA A 176 16.26 6.60 -12.91
N LEU A 177 16.86 5.76 -13.75
CA LEU A 177 16.47 4.35 -13.91
C LEU A 177 16.72 3.54 -12.64
N ALA A 178 17.88 3.71 -11.99
CA ALA A 178 18.19 3.05 -10.73
C ALA A 178 17.16 3.38 -9.63
N GLN A 179 16.65 4.62 -9.63
CA GLN A 179 15.63 5.10 -8.68
C GLN A 179 14.19 4.84 -9.12
N GLU A 180 13.97 4.20 -10.27
CA GLU A 180 12.65 4.01 -10.84
C GLU A 180 11.75 3.14 -9.95
N ILE A 181 10.46 3.48 -9.88
CA ILE A 181 9.45 2.75 -9.10
C ILE A 181 9.29 1.29 -9.53
N THR A 182 9.58 0.97 -10.79
CA THR A 182 9.57 -0.42 -11.29
C THR A 182 10.81 -1.20 -10.84
N ASN A 183 11.80 -0.55 -10.23
CA ASN A 183 12.84 -1.21 -9.46
C ASN A 183 12.47 -1.31 -7.97
N ARG A 184 11.21 -1.06 -7.55
CA ARG A 184 10.82 -1.14 -6.13
C ARG A 184 9.94 -2.35 -5.83
N ALA A 185 10.26 -3.04 -4.74
CA ALA A 185 9.37 -4.02 -4.11
C ALA A 185 8.87 -3.46 -2.78
N ILE A 186 7.67 -3.87 -2.38
CA ILE A 186 7.14 -3.56 -1.06
C ILE A 186 7.58 -4.67 -0.11
N LEU A 187 8.42 -4.32 0.85
CA LEU A 187 8.96 -5.22 1.86
C LEU A 187 8.60 -4.72 3.27
N THR A 188 8.68 -5.60 4.27
CA THR A 188 8.68 -5.16 5.68
C THR A 188 10.08 -4.64 6.06
N SER A 189 10.17 -3.71 7.01
CA SER A 189 11.47 -3.17 7.46
C SER A 189 12.45 -4.23 8.00
N THR A 190 11.93 -5.36 8.51
CA THR A 190 12.75 -6.52 8.91
C THR A 190 13.43 -7.19 7.72
N GLU A 191 12.71 -7.33 6.60
CA GLU A 191 13.21 -7.99 5.39
C GLU A 191 14.15 -7.08 4.61
N ASN A 192 13.89 -5.78 4.58
CA ASN A 192 14.82 -4.86 3.94
C ASN A 192 16.23 -4.93 4.58
N LYS A 193 16.29 -5.04 5.91
CA LYS A 193 17.55 -5.19 6.65
C LYS A 193 18.28 -6.50 6.34
N SER A 194 17.57 -7.61 6.11
CA SER A 194 18.17 -8.92 5.80
C SER A 194 18.68 -8.99 4.36
N LYS A 195 18.02 -8.29 3.42
CA LYS A 195 18.35 -8.34 2.00
C LYS A 195 19.70 -7.71 1.65
N SER A 196 20.06 -6.57 2.25
CA SER A 196 21.37 -5.91 2.05
C SER A 196 21.72 -5.74 0.55
N ASN A 197 23.00 -5.85 0.17
CA ASN A 197 23.49 -5.73 -1.22
C ASN A 197 23.46 -7.06 -1.99
N LYS A 198 22.50 -7.96 -1.71
CA LYS A 198 22.39 -9.22 -2.49
C LYS A 198 22.03 -8.90 -3.95
N ASN A 199 22.60 -9.69 -4.88
CA ASN A 199 22.21 -9.62 -6.29
C ASN A 199 20.76 -10.08 -6.47
N ALA A 200 20.09 -9.49 -7.46
CA ALA A 200 18.67 -9.73 -7.72
C ALA A 200 18.38 -11.17 -8.14
N ASP A 201 19.26 -11.80 -8.91
CA ASP A 201 19.16 -13.22 -9.32
C ASP A 201 19.11 -14.18 -8.13
N ILE A 202 20.01 -13.99 -7.15
CA ILE A 202 20.04 -14.78 -5.92
C ILE A 202 18.79 -14.50 -5.09
N TYR A 203 18.49 -13.22 -4.86
CA TYR A 203 17.36 -12.81 -4.02
C TYR A 203 16.02 -13.30 -4.56
N LEU A 204 15.72 -13.05 -5.83
CA LEU A 204 14.45 -13.44 -6.46
C LEU A 204 14.33 -14.96 -6.58
N SER A 205 15.43 -15.68 -6.77
CA SER A 205 15.45 -17.15 -6.71
C SER A 205 15.10 -17.69 -5.33
N GLU A 206 15.61 -17.09 -4.25
CA GLU A 206 15.27 -17.43 -2.87
C GLU A 206 13.80 -17.15 -2.59
N VAL A 207 13.32 -15.97 -2.96
CA VAL A 207 11.91 -15.54 -2.81
C VAL A 207 10.98 -16.51 -3.52
N ARG A 208 11.26 -16.88 -4.77
CA ARG A 208 10.43 -17.82 -5.54
C ARG A 208 10.35 -19.22 -4.89
N LYS A 209 11.41 -19.67 -4.22
CA LYS A 209 11.41 -20.95 -3.49
C LYS A 209 10.58 -20.89 -2.21
N LEU A 210 10.66 -19.78 -1.47
CA LEU A 210 9.97 -19.61 -0.19
C LEU A 210 8.49 -19.24 -0.37
N PHE A 211 8.19 -18.37 -1.33
CA PHE A 211 6.86 -17.83 -1.61
C PHE A 211 6.60 -17.81 -3.12
N PRO A 212 6.21 -18.96 -3.72
CA PRO A 212 6.10 -19.13 -5.17
C PRO A 212 5.26 -18.06 -5.88
N ASN A 213 4.15 -17.62 -5.28
CA ASN A 213 3.23 -16.67 -5.91
C ASN A 213 3.57 -15.19 -5.61
N SER A 214 4.59 -14.92 -4.79
CA SER A 214 4.85 -13.56 -4.30
C SER A 214 5.36 -12.61 -5.39
N LEU A 215 6.11 -13.13 -6.36
CA LEU A 215 6.63 -12.36 -7.49
C LEU A 215 5.50 -11.87 -8.40
N GLU A 216 4.60 -12.78 -8.80
CA GLU A 216 3.41 -12.47 -9.59
C GLU A 216 2.52 -11.42 -8.90
N LEU A 217 2.31 -11.57 -7.58
CA LEU A 217 1.47 -10.65 -6.78
C LEU A 217 1.99 -9.20 -6.74
N GLN A 218 3.31 -9.00 -6.85
CA GLN A 218 3.96 -7.68 -6.95
C GLN A 218 4.39 -7.30 -8.38
N CYS A 219 3.88 -8.02 -9.39
CA CYS A 219 4.21 -7.85 -10.80
C CYS A 219 5.73 -7.82 -11.05
N ILE A 220 6.46 -8.80 -10.53
CA ILE A 220 7.90 -8.99 -10.81
C ILE A 220 8.02 -10.04 -11.92
N PRO A 221 8.69 -9.75 -13.04
CA PRO A 221 8.93 -10.72 -14.10
C PRO A 221 9.62 -11.99 -13.58
N GLU A 222 9.14 -13.16 -13.98
CA GLU A 222 9.66 -14.45 -13.50
C GLU A 222 10.77 -15.07 -14.38
N ASP A 223 11.06 -14.46 -15.54
CA ASP A 223 12.18 -14.88 -16.37
C ASP A 223 13.52 -14.58 -15.68
N GLU A 224 14.22 -15.63 -15.29
CA GLU A 224 15.51 -15.56 -14.58
C GLU A 224 16.58 -14.81 -15.36
N ASN A 225 16.50 -14.77 -16.70
CA ASN A 225 17.44 -14.01 -17.50
C ASN A 225 17.35 -12.52 -17.20
N LEU A 226 16.15 -12.02 -16.90
CA LEU A 226 15.93 -10.61 -16.56
C LEU A 226 16.49 -10.25 -15.18
N TRP A 227 16.82 -11.22 -14.33
CA TRP A 227 17.29 -10.93 -12.97
C TRP A 227 18.78 -10.59 -12.91
N LYS A 228 19.49 -10.72 -14.03
CA LYS A 228 20.90 -10.38 -14.14
C LYS A 228 21.11 -8.89 -14.35
N VAL A 229 22.20 -8.34 -13.82
CA VAL A 229 22.47 -6.89 -13.83
C VAL A 229 22.62 -6.36 -15.26
N GLU A 230 23.22 -7.15 -16.15
CA GLU A 230 23.36 -6.83 -17.57
C GLU A 230 22.01 -6.62 -18.29
N ASN A 231 20.95 -7.27 -17.79
CA ASN A 231 19.60 -7.22 -18.37
C ASN A 231 18.65 -6.30 -17.59
N TYR A 232 19.20 -5.39 -16.76
CA TYR A 232 18.40 -4.53 -15.90
C TYR A 232 17.43 -3.64 -16.69
N ARG A 233 17.80 -3.14 -17.87
CA ARG A 233 16.92 -2.28 -18.69
C ARG A 233 15.73 -3.07 -19.23
N GLU A 234 15.98 -4.31 -19.63
CA GLU A 234 14.99 -5.28 -20.09
C GLU A 234 14.06 -5.68 -18.94
N PHE A 235 14.59 -5.88 -17.73
CA PHE A 235 13.80 -6.10 -16.53
C PHE A 235 12.84 -4.95 -16.25
N LEU A 236 13.33 -3.70 -16.28
CA LEU A 236 12.48 -2.53 -16.08
C LEU A 236 11.38 -2.49 -17.13
N GLN A 237 11.71 -2.73 -18.40
CA GLN A 237 10.72 -2.72 -19.48
C GLN A 237 9.66 -3.80 -19.30
N ALA A 238 10.06 -5.05 -19.06
CA ALA A 238 9.13 -6.16 -18.82
C ALA A 238 8.22 -5.88 -17.62
N ARG A 239 8.77 -5.32 -16.54
CA ARG A 239 8.00 -4.95 -15.34
C ARG A 239 7.05 -3.79 -15.60
N ARG A 240 7.43 -2.78 -16.39
CA ARG A 240 6.54 -1.68 -16.79
C ARG A 240 5.34 -2.19 -17.56
N ASP A 241 5.55 -3.11 -18.50
CA ASP A 241 4.48 -3.65 -19.32
C ASP A 241 3.50 -4.48 -18.48
N LEU A 242 4.04 -5.35 -17.61
CA LEU A 242 3.23 -6.13 -16.66
C LEU A 242 2.42 -5.24 -15.71
N LEU A 243 3.03 -4.20 -15.15
CA LEU A 243 2.36 -3.23 -14.29
C LEU A 243 1.29 -2.45 -15.05
N THR A 244 1.58 -2.02 -16.27
CA THR A 244 0.65 -1.24 -17.09
C THR A 244 -0.61 -2.03 -17.39
N GLU A 245 -0.47 -3.27 -17.84
CA GLU A 245 -1.60 -4.17 -18.09
C GLU A 245 -2.44 -4.38 -16.82
N ASN A 246 -1.77 -4.76 -15.73
CA ASN A 246 -2.43 -5.09 -14.47
C ASN A 246 -3.13 -3.89 -13.82
N LEU A 247 -2.50 -2.72 -13.84
CA LEU A 247 -3.06 -1.50 -13.24
C LEU A 247 -4.24 -0.94 -14.06
N ASN A 248 -4.15 -0.96 -15.39
CA ASN A 248 -5.29 -0.56 -16.22
C ASN A 248 -6.47 -1.52 -16.03
N ASN A 249 -6.21 -2.84 -15.97
CA ASN A 249 -7.24 -3.83 -15.67
C ASN A 249 -7.88 -3.57 -14.29
N PHE A 250 -7.07 -3.33 -13.26
CA PHE A 250 -7.54 -2.99 -11.92
C PHE A 250 -8.43 -1.73 -11.88
N LEU A 251 -8.03 -0.66 -12.57
CA LEU A 251 -8.78 0.60 -12.61
C LEU A 251 -10.08 0.51 -13.41
N ASN A 252 -10.16 -0.39 -14.39
CA ASN A 252 -11.37 -0.60 -15.19
C ASN A 252 -12.33 -1.61 -14.55
N ASN A 253 -11.81 -2.56 -13.75
CA ASN A 253 -12.57 -3.64 -13.14
C ASN A 253 -12.46 -3.61 -11.60
N ILE A 254 -12.75 -2.47 -10.99
CA ILE A 254 -12.71 -2.34 -9.53
C ILE A 254 -13.73 -3.28 -8.90
N SER A 255 -13.24 -4.26 -8.14
CA SER A 255 -14.06 -5.17 -7.35
C SER A 255 -14.26 -4.62 -5.95
N ILE A 256 -15.48 -4.73 -5.44
CA ILE A 256 -15.80 -4.42 -4.04
C ILE A 256 -15.70 -5.69 -3.24
N GLN A 257 -14.98 -5.63 -2.14
CA GLN A 257 -14.87 -6.75 -1.21
C GLN A 257 -15.96 -6.63 -0.14
N ASP A 258 -16.63 -7.75 0.13
CA ASP A 258 -17.41 -7.97 1.36
C ASP A 258 -16.49 -8.20 2.58
N GLU A 259 -15.36 -7.50 2.65
CA GLU A 259 -14.53 -7.55 3.84
C GLU A 259 -15.27 -6.85 4.98
N LYS A 260 -15.86 -7.67 5.86
CA LYS A 260 -16.04 -7.26 7.26
C LYS A 260 -14.66 -6.81 7.72
N ILE A 261 -14.44 -5.49 7.81
CA ILE A 261 -13.25 -4.93 8.44
C ILE A 261 -13.21 -5.59 9.82
N ILE A 262 -12.33 -6.58 10.01
CA ILE A 262 -12.19 -7.29 11.28
C ILE A 262 -11.49 -6.29 12.22
N THR A 263 -12.25 -5.36 12.79
CA THR A 263 -11.79 -4.51 13.89
C THR A 263 -11.69 -5.29 15.19
N LYS A 264 -12.27 -6.50 15.24
CA LYS A 264 -12.10 -7.45 16.36
C LYS A 264 -10.96 -8.41 16.09
N ILE A 265 -9.82 -8.09 16.67
CA ILE A 265 -8.72 -9.04 16.85
C ILE A 265 -9.27 -10.30 17.53
N ASP A 266 -9.17 -11.45 16.86
CA ASP A 266 -9.54 -12.75 17.41
C ASP A 266 -8.46 -13.21 18.38
N LEU A 267 -8.63 -12.85 19.66
CA LEU A 267 -7.68 -13.10 20.73
C LEU A 267 -7.39 -14.59 20.91
N GLU A 268 -8.35 -15.47 20.66
CA GLU A 268 -8.15 -16.93 20.80
C GLU A 268 -7.19 -17.46 19.74
N LYS A 269 -7.27 -16.97 18.50
CA LYS A 269 -6.31 -17.30 17.44
C LYS A 269 -4.90 -16.79 17.74
N ILE A 270 -4.78 -15.58 18.31
CA ILE A 270 -3.49 -14.99 18.68
C ILE A 270 -2.83 -15.76 19.84
N ILE A 271 -3.61 -16.22 20.82
CA ILE A 271 -3.07 -17.03 21.92
C ILE A 271 -2.64 -18.40 21.41
N GLN A 272 -3.41 -19.02 20.51
CA GLN A 272 -3.06 -20.31 19.90
C GLN A 272 -1.83 -20.26 18.99
N SER A 273 -1.54 -19.13 18.33
CA SER A 273 -0.35 -18.98 17.49
C SER A 273 0.97 -18.95 18.28
N GLY A 274 0.92 -18.90 19.62
CA GLY A 274 2.08 -18.96 20.48
C GLY A 274 2.97 -17.72 20.43
N GLU A 275 4.10 -17.74 21.16
CA GLU A 275 5.07 -16.65 21.07
C GLU A 275 5.74 -16.65 19.69
N HIS A 276 5.74 -15.49 19.06
CA HIS A 276 6.47 -15.27 17.82
C HIS A 276 6.96 -13.83 17.79
N SER A 277 7.60 -13.43 16.69
CA SER A 277 8.30 -12.15 16.58
C SER A 277 7.43 -10.90 16.87
N TYR A 278 6.10 -11.04 16.91
CA TYR A 278 5.09 -9.98 17.08
C TYR A 278 4.15 -10.19 18.27
N LEU A 279 4.33 -11.29 19.00
CA LEU A 279 3.60 -11.62 20.22
C LEU A 279 4.61 -12.28 21.15
N GLU A 280 5.19 -11.50 22.06
CA GLU A 280 6.03 -12.02 23.13
C GLU A 280 5.13 -12.12 24.36
N PHE A 281 4.83 -13.34 24.82
CA PHE A 281 4.31 -13.44 26.17
C PHE A 281 5.49 -13.10 27.07
N LYS A 282 5.39 -11.98 27.78
CA LYS A 282 6.44 -11.56 28.70
C LYS A 282 6.48 -12.54 29.87
N SER A 283 7.08 -13.71 29.66
CA SER A 283 7.30 -14.75 30.65
C SER A 283 8.14 -14.24 31.83
N THR A 284 8.95 -13.20 31.60
CA THR A 284 9.66 -12.41 32.61
C THR A 284 8.76 -11.70 33.62
N ILE A 285 7.50 -11.40 33.29
CA ILE A 285 6.51 -10.82 34.22
C ILE A 285 6.15 -11.81 35.34
N ARG A 286 6.32 -13.11 35.10
CA ARG A 286 6.11 -14.17 36.09
C ARG A 286 7.38 -14.49 36.88
N TRP A 287 8.48 -13.78 36.65
CA TRP A 287 9.75 -14.07 37.30
C TRP A 287 9.86 -13.30 38.62
N ASN A 288 9.94 -14.04 39.73
CA ASN A 288 10.20 -13.46 41.03
C ASN A 288 11.73 -13.28 41.19
N ILE A 289 12.17 -12.02 41.32
CA ILE A 289 13.58 -11.65 41.39
C ILE A 289 14.22 -12.14 42.70
N GLU A 290 13.49 -12.14 43.82
CA GLU A 290 14.03 -12.54 45.13
C GLU A 290 14.27 -14.04 45.21
N TYR A 291 13.37 -14.84 44.62
CA TYR A 291 13.46 -16.31 44.64
C TYR A 291 14.04 -16.90 43.36
N ALA A 292 14.42 -16.06 42.39
CA ALA A 292 14.96 -16.43 41.08
C ALA A 292 14.17 -17.59 40.41
N LYS A 293 12.84 -17.54 40.48
CA LYS A 293 11.95 -18.57 39.96
C LYS A 293 10.66 -18.00 39.40
N VAL A 294 9.99 -18.78 38.56
CA VAL A 294 8.64 -18.47 38.09
C VAL A 294 7.64 -18.56 39.25
N ASP A 295 6.85 -17.51 39.46
CA ASP A 295 5.87 -17.39 40.53
C ASP A 295 4.50 -16.96 39.97
N LYS A 296 3.52 -17.87 40.05
CA LYS A 296 2.15 -17.62 39.59
C LYS A 296 1.45 -16.51 40.37
N LYS A 297 1.85 -16.21 41.61
CA LYS A 297 1.25 -15.11 42.38
C LYS A 297 1.53 -13.74 41.77
N MET A 298 2.62 -13.61 41.01
CA MET A 298 2.92 -12.37 40.27
C MET A 298 1.81 -12.04 39.28
N GLU A 299 1.23 -13.04 38.62
CA GLU A 299 0.11 -12.85 37.68
C GLU A 299 -1.09 -12.16 38.35
N GLU A 300 -1.44 -12.59 39.57
CA GLU A 300 -2.57 -12.02 40.32
C GLU A 300 -2.32 -10.57 40.73
N ILE A 301 -1.09 -10.23 41.14
CA ILE A 301 -0.69 -8.87 41.51
C ILE A 301 -0.83 -7.93 40.31
N ILE A 302 -0.34 -8.38 39.14
CA ILE A 302 -0.38 -7.58 37.90
C ILE A 302 -1.80 -7.39 37.41
N LEU A 303 -2.65 -8.42 37.48
CA LEU A 303 -4.07 -8.30 37.16
C LEU A 303 -4.78 -7.32 38.09
N LYS A 304 -4.47 -7.32 39.39
CA LYS A 304 -4.98 -6.32 40.34
C LYS A 304 -4.53 -4.91 39.98
N SER A 305 -3.26 -4.71 39.62
CA SER A 305 -2.75 -3.41 39.19
C SER A 305 -3.44 -2.90 37.93
N ILE A 306 -3.57 -3.75 36.89
CA ILE A 306 -4.27 -3.40 35.65
C ILE A 306 -5.74 -3.06 35.94
N SER A 307 -6.41 -3.86 36.76
CA SER A 307 -7.80 -3.60 37.16
C SER A 307 -7.93 -2.27 37.91
N ALA A 308 -6.98 -1.95 38.80
CA ALA A 308 -6.97 -0.66 39.49
C ALA A 308 -6.77 0.52 38.53
N PHE A 309 -5.90 0.40 37.52
CA PHE A 309 -5.72 1.43 36.48
C PHE A 309 -6.92 1.58 35.55
N SER A 310 -7.65 0.49 35.29
CA SER A 310 -8.82 0.51 34.40
C SER A 310 -10.11 1.03 35.05
N ASN A 311 -10.10 1.24 36.38
CA ASN A 311 -11.21 1.81 37.14
C ASN A 311 -11.10 3.35 37.30
N GLY A 312 -10.27 4.01 36.48
CA GLY A 312 -10.06 5.46 36.46
C GLY A 312 -10.98 6.20 35.51
#